data_AF-A0A2E6IXN6-F1
#
_entry.id   AF-A0A2E6IXN6-F1
#
_cell.length_a   1.000
_cell.length_b   1.000
_cell.length_c   1.000
_cell.angle_alpha   90.00
_cell.angle_beta   90.00
_cell.angle_gamma   90.00
#
_symmetry.space_group_name_H-M   'P 1'
#
loop_
_entity.id
_entity.type
_entity.pdbx_description
1 polymer ?
#
loop_
_entity_poly.entity_id
_entity_poly.type
_entity_poly.pdbx_seq_one_letter_code
_entity_poly.pdbx_strand_id
1 'polypeptide(L)'
;MENYSTQPLFFIIITIISFIQFSLILRFLFELMRVNFYNPVCQIIVRITDYILLPIRIIPMYVGRVDFGIIIMATAVTALKIYFMYFNIGFDFSVNALIVASFGKLLDEVFTILWWAIIIGAIGSWFMAYNSHPIFSLIDELCEPLYRPIRNVLPMSSGIDFSPIILLVIIRVLQMLIIPPIFHLANQL
;
A
#
# COMPACT_ATOMS: atom_id res chain seq x y z
N MET A 1 -3.76 24.53 -25.73
CA MET A 1 -4.40 23.39 -26.40
C MET A 1 -3.70 22.16 -25.89
N GLU A 2 -4.31 21.41 -24.97
CA GLU A 2 -3.75 20.11 -24.57
C GLU A 2 -3.71 19.24 -25.83
N ASN A 3 -2.53 18.77 -26.21
CA ASN A 3 -2.41 17.88 -27.35
C ASN A 3 -3.12 16.57 -27.00
N TYR A 4 -4.22 16.24 -27.69
CA TYR A 4 -4.98 14.99 -27.52
C TYR A 4 -4.08 13.74 -27.39
N SER A 5 -2.93 13.73 -28.08
CA SER A 5 -1.95 12.64 -28.05
C SER A 5 -1.09 12.56 -26.78
N THR A 6 -1.02 13.62 -25.96
CA THR A 6 -0.19 13.64 -24.74
C THR A 6 -0.88 12.97 -23.55
N GLN A 7 -2.21 13.09 -23.43
CA GLN A 7 -2.94 12.52 -22.30
C GLN A 7 -2.81 10.99 -22.18
N PRO A 8 -2.90 10.19 -23.26
CA PRO A 8 -2.68 8.74 -23.17
C PRO A 8 -1.28 8.37 -22.68
N LEU A 9 -0.25 9.11 -23.10
CA LEU A 9 1.12 8.87 -22.67
C LEU A 9 1.29 9.13 -21.17
N PHE A 10 0.73 10.23 -20.65
CA PHE A 10 0.73 10.51 -19.21
C PHE A 10 -0.01 9.43 -18.42
N PHE A 11 -1.15 8.95 -18.92
CA PHE A 11 -1.89 7.85 -18.29
C PHE A 11 -1.04 6.58 -18.18
N ILE A 12 -0.36 6.17 -19.26
CA ILE A 12 0.51 4.99 -19.26
C ILE A 12 1.66 5.16 -18.25
N ILE A 13 2.33 6.32 -18.26
CA ILE A 13 3.43 6.62 -17.33
C ILE A 13 2.95 6.54 -15.88
N ILE A 14 1.86 7.23 -15.55
CA ILE A 14 1.29 7.24 -14.19
C ILE A 14 0.85 5.84 -13.77
N THR A 15 0.30 5.05 -14.68
CA THR A 15 -0.13 3.66 -14.42
C THR A 15 1.07 2.78 -14.09
N ILE A 16 2.16 2.86 -14.85
CA ILE A 16 3.39 2.10 -14.58
C ILE A 16 3.98 2.48 -13.22
N ILE A 17 4.08 3.79 -12.93
CA ILE A 17 4.58 4.28 -11.63
C ILE A 17 3.69 3.78 -10.49
N SER A 18 2.37 3.80 -10.68
CA SER A 18 1.40 3.32 -9.68
C SER A 18 1.55 1.82 -9.43
N PHE A 19 1.81 1.02 -10.47
CA PHE A 19 2.05 -0.42 -10.32
C PHE A 19 3.35 -0.73 -9.57
N ILE A 20 4.41 0.04 -9.85
CA ILE A 20 5.69 -0.03 -9.12
C ILE A 20 5.47 0.31 -7.64
N GLN A 21 4.79 1.42 -7.36
CA GLN A 21 4.47 1.85 -6.00
C GLN A 21 3.63 0.80 -5.25
N PHE A 22 2.59 0.27 -5.89
CA PHE A 22 1.74 -0.78 -5.33
C PHE A 22 2.57 -2.02 -4.96
N SER A 23 3.48 -2.44 -5.84
CA SER A 23 4.37 -3.60 -5.60
C SER A 23 5.30 -3.36 -4.40
N LEU A 24 5.87 -2.15 -4.26
CA LEU A 24 6.70 -1.78 -3.12
C LEU A 24 5.91 -1.76 -1.81
N ILE A 25 4.68 -1.23 -1.82
CA ILE A 25 3.81 -1.22 -0.64
C ILE A 25 3.44 -2.66 -0.25
N LEU A 26 3.07 -3.51 -1.21
CA LEU A 26 2.79 -4.92 -0.94
C LEU A 26 3.98 -5.62 -0.30
N ARG A 27 5.19 -5.41 -0.80
CA ARG A 27 6.39 -5.98 -0.20
C ARG A 27 6.57 -5.51 1.25
N PHE A 28 6.47 -4.20 1.48
CA PHE A 28 6.57 -3.65 2.83
C PHE A 28 5.55 -4.29 3.77
N LEU A 29 4.31 -4.45 3.32
CA LEU A 29 3.25 -5.09 4.09
C LEU A 29 3.51 -6.58 4.32
N PHE A 30 4.06 -7.32 3.34
CA PHE A 30 4.43 -8.73 3.52
C PHE A 30 5.52 -8.90 4.59
N GLU A 31 6.53 -8.03 4.57
CA GLU A 31 7.59 -8.02 5.59
C GLU A 31 7.04 -7.63 6.97
N LEU A 32 6.16 -6.63 7.03
CA LEU A 32 5.55 -6.14 8.27
C LEU A 32 4.63 -7.17 8.92
N MET A 33 3.75 -7.79 8.11
CA MET A 33 2.76 -8.79 8.58
C MET A 33 3.34 -10.20 8.68
N ARG A 34 4.60 -10.39 8.29
CA ARG A 34 5.31 -11.69 8.34
C ARG A 34 4.65 -12.77 7.48
N VAL A 35 4.21 -12.37 6.28
CA VAL A 35 3.61 -13.26 5.29
C VAL A 35 4.64 -14.31 4.83
N ASN A 36 4.16 -15.50 4.46
CA ASN A 36 4.99 -16.61 4.06
C ASN A 36 5.61 -16.39 2.66
N PHE A 37 6.93 -16.18 2.64
CA PHE A 37 7.71 -15.99 1.40
C PHE A 37 7.80 -17.24 0.51
N TYR A 38 7.33 -18.40 0.95
CA TYR A 38 7.17 -19.56 0.07
C TYR A 38 5.96 -19.42 -0.88
N ASN A 39 5.05 -18.48 -0.62
CA ASN A 39 3.94 -18.21 -1.51
C ASN A 39 4.45 -17.66 -2.87
N PRO A 40 4.04 -18.25 -4.03
CA PRO A 40 4.53 -17.82 -5.34
C PRO A 40 4.21 -16.36 -5.66
N VAL A 41 3.07 -15.83 -5.19
CA VAL A 41 2.69 -14.42 -5.40
C VAL A 41 3.63 -13.50 -4.61
N CYS A 42 3.94 -13.86 -3.36
CA CYS A 42 4.92 -13.13 -2.55
C CYS A 42 6.29 -13.08 -3.24
N GLN A 43 6.76 -14.21 -3.78
CA GLN A 43 8.05 -14.29 -4.47
C GLN A 43 8.11 -13.43 -5.74
N ILE A 44 7.01 -13.35 -6.49
CA ILE A 44 6.93 -12.48 -7.68
C ILE A 44 7.09 -11.02 -7.25
N ILE A 45 6.36 -10.59 -6.22
CA ILE A 45 6.44 -9.21 -5.71
C ILE A 45 7.85 -8.90 -5.19
N VAL A 46 8.45 -9.79 -4.39
CA VAL A 46 9.82 -9.61 -3.88
C VAL A 46 10.84 -9.55 -5.02
N ARG A 47 10.72 -10.40 -6.04
CA ARG A 47 11.64 -10.40 -7.19
C ARG A 47 11.56 -9.11 -8.00
N ILE A 48 10.35 -8.63 -8.30
CA ILE A 48 10.13 -7.37 -9.04
C ILE A 48 10.73 -6.20 -8.27
N THR A 49 10.42 -6.13 -6.97
CA THR A 49 10.86 -5.03 -6.11
C THR A 49 12.34 -5.10 -5.74
N ASP A 50 12.95 -6.28 -5.67
CA ASP A 50 14.40 -6.43 -5.43
C ASP A 50 15.20 -5.70 -6.50
N TYR A 51 14.82 -5.85 -7.78
CA TYR A 51 15.45 -5.14 -8.89
C TYR A 51 15.34 -3.62 -8.74
N ILE A 52 14.16 -3.14 -8.33
CA ILE A 52 13.90 -1.72 -8.11
C ILE A 52 14.75 -1.20 -6.94
N LEU A 53 14.94 -1.97 -5.87
CA LEU A 53 15.66 -1.54 -4.66
C LEU A 53 17.19 -1.61 -4.78
N LEU A 54 17.74 -2.22 -5.85
CA LEU A 54 19.19 -2.35 -6.06
C LEU A 54 19.99 -1.04 -5.85
N PRO A 55 19.54 0.14 -6.32
CA PRO A 55 20.30 1.39 -6.15
C PRO A 55 20.44 1.82 -4.68
N ILE A 56 19.45 1.51 -3.85
CA ILE A 56 19.41 1.93 -2.43
C ILE A 56 20.10 0.91 -1.52
N ARG A 57 20.17 -0.36 -1.96
CA ARG A 57 20.79 -1.47 -1.21
C ARG A 57 22.30 -1.37 -1.01
N ILE A 58 22.94 -0.32 -1.51
CA ILE A 58 24.32 0.03 -1.16
C ILE A 58 24.44 0.24 0.36
N ILE A 59 23.38 0.76 1.00
CA ILE A 59 23.33 0.95 2.45
C ILE A 59 22.27 0.00 3.03
N PRO A 60 22.66 -1.04 3.79
CA PRO A 60 21.68 -1.93 4.41
C PRO A 60 20.90 -1.19 5.51
N MET A 61 19.59 -1.03 5.32
CA MET A 61 18.68 -0.34 6.25
C MET A 61 17.65 -1.32 6.86
N TYR A 62 18.10 -2.52 7.21
CA TYR A 62 17.25 -3.54 7.81
C TYR A 62 17.17 -3.34 9.33
N VAL A 63 15.95 -3.28 9.88
CA VAL A 63 15.74 -3.41 11.32
C VAL A 63 14.87 -4.65 11.57
N GLY A 64 15.50 -5.68 12.12
CA GLY A 64 14.88 -7.00 12.24
C GLY A 64 14.64 -7.64 10.87
N ARG A 65 13.36 -7.77 10.47
CA ARG A 65 12.95 -8.36 9.18
C ARG A 65 12.40 -7.34 8.18
N VAL A 66 12.30 -6.08 8.57
CA VAL A 66 11.71 -5.01 7.75
C VAL A 66 12.83 -4.19 7.13
N ASP A 67 12.81 -4.07 5.80
CA ASP A 67 13.71 -3.21 5.04
C ASP A 67 13.14 -1.78 4.97
N PHE A 68 13.73 -0.85 5.72
CA PHE A 68 13.30 0.56 5.70
C PHE A 68 13.66 1.26 4.38
N GLY A 69 14.58 0.69 3.59
CA GLY A 69 14.88 1.17 2.24
C GLY A 69 13.66 1.11 1.32
N ILE A 70 12.71 0.21 1.59
CA ILE A 70 11.44 0.14 0.84
C ILE A 70 10.63 1.42 1.04
N ILE A 71 10.54 1.93 2.27
CA ILE A 71 9.77 3.15 2.57
C ILE A 71 10.36 4.34 1.83
N ILE A 72 11.69 4.47 1.85
CA ILE A 72 12.40 5.55 1.16
C ILE A 72 12.15 5.46 -0.35
N MET A 73 12.32 4.26 -0.94
CA MET A 73 12.09 4.06 -2.36
C MET A 73 10.63 4.32 -2.75
N ALA A 74 9.68 3.80 -1.97
CA ALA A 74 8.27 3.98 -2.24
C ALA A 74 7.86 5.45 -2.13
N THR A 75 8.43 6.20 -1.18
CA THR A 75 8.24 7.65 -1.07
C THR A 75 8.79 8.38 -2.30
N ALA A 76 10.00 8.02 -2.76
CA ALA A 76 10.59 8.60 -3.97
C ALA A 76 9.76 8.32 -5.24
N VAL A 77 9.28 7.08 -5.40
CA VAL A 77 8.37 6.71 -6.50
C VAL A 77 7.05 7.48 -6.41
N THR A 78 6.51 7.68 -5.21
CA THR A 78 5.29 8.45 -4.98
C THR A 78 5.49 9.93 -5.31
N ALA A 79 6.63 10.51 -4.93
CA ALA A 79 7.00 11.88 -5.29
C ALA A 79 7.05 12.06 -6.82
N LEU A 80 7.68 11.11 -7.51
CA LEU A 80 7.72 11.09 -8.97
C LEU A 80 6.30 11.00 -9.56
N LYS A 81 5.42 10.16 -8.99
CA LYS A 81 4.02 10.07 -9.41
C LYS A 81 3.28 11.40 -9.28
N ILE A 82 3.40 12.07 -8.13
CA ILE A 82 2.76 13.37 -7.87
C ILE A 82 3.28 14.39 -8.87
N TYR A 83 4.60 14.49 -9.05
CA TYR A 83 5.20 15.41 -10.01
C TYR A 83 4.62 15.22 -11.42
N PHE A 84 4.58 13.99 -11.96
CA PHE A 84 4.02 13.73 -13.29
C PHE A 84 2.51 13.99 -13.38
N MET A 85 1.75 13.76 -12.31
CA MET A 85 0.32 14.00 -12.27
C MET A 85 -0.02 15.49 -12.42
N TYR A 86 0.76 16.37 -11.79
CA TYR A 86 0.53 17.80 -11.76
C TYR A 86 1.34 18.59 -12.80
N PHE A 87 2.29 17.93 -13.47
CA PHE A 87 3.11 18.53 -14.52
C PHE A 87 2.30 19.25 -15.61
N ASN A 88 1.21 18.62 -16.08
CA ASN A 88 0.36 19.21 -17.13
C ASN A 88 -0.46 20.41 -16.67
N ILE A 89 -0.68 20.53 -15.35
CA ILE A 89 -1.43 21.63 -14.75
C ILE A 89 -0.51 22.85 -14.54
N GLY A 90 0.81 22.69 -14.69
CA GLY A 90 1.79 23.73 -14.43
C GLY A 90 1.92 24.09 -12.96
N PHE A 91 1.54 23.17 -12.07
CA PHE A 91 1.67 23.37 -10.64
C PHE A 91 3.10 23.01 -10.20
N ASP A 92 3.83 23.99 -9.69
CA ASP A 92 5.17 23.79 -9.14
C ASP A 92 5.08 23.44 -7.64
N PHE A 93 5.87 22.46 -7.22
CA PHE A 93 5.99 22.08 -5.82
C PHE A 93 7.34 22.51 -5.25
N SER A 94 7.33 23.03 -4.02
CA SER A 94 8.56 23.07 -3.24
C SER A 94 9.03 21.63 -2.96
N VAL A 95 10.34 21.41 -2.89
CA VAL A 95 10.91 20.06 -2.62
C VAL A 95 10.39 19.53 -1.28
N ASN A 96 10.23 20.40 -0.29
CA ASN A 96 9.73 20.06 1.03
C ASN A 96 8.25 19.65 0.98
N ALA A 97 7.40 20.43 0.28
CA ALA A 97 6.01 20.08 0.07
C ALA A 97 5.86 18.73 -0.64
N LEU A 98 6.68 18.46 -1.66
CA LEU A 98 6.63 17.20 -2.42
C LEU A 98 6.99 15.99 -1.55
N ILE A 99 8.01 16.11 -0.69
CA ILE A 99 8.42 15.01 0.22
C ILE A 99 7.32 14.73 1.25
N VAL A 100 6.74 15.76 1.85
CA VAL A 100 5.65 15.60 2.83
C VAL A 100 4.40 15.03 2.16
N ALA A 101 4.00 15.57 1.00
CA ALA A 101 2.83 15.11 0.25
C ALA A 101 3.00 13.67 -0.23
N SER A 102 4.20 13.28 -0.68
CA SER A 102 4.47 11.91 -1.13
C SER A 102 4.44 10.92 0.03
N PHE A 103 4.93 11.28 1.20
CA PHE A 103 4.80 10.44 2.40
C PHE A 103 3.32 10.29 2.82
N GLY A 104 2.56 11.39 2.87
CA GLY A 104 1.13 11.35 3.16
C GLY A 104 0.36 10.49 2.15
N LYS A 105 0.69 10.61 0.87
CA LYS A 105 0.07 9.82 -0.20
C LYS A 105 0.45 8.34 -0.13
N LEU A 106 1.69 8.02 0.24
CA LEU A 106 2.12 6.65 0.46
C LEU A 106 1.30 5.99 1.58
N LEU A 107 1.13 6.68 2.72
CA LEU A 107 0.33 6.18 3.84
C LEU A 107 -1.15 5.99 3.45
N ASP A 108 -1.72 6.94 2.71
CA ASP A 108 -3.08 6.86 2.18
C ASP A 108 -3.29 5.60 1.31
N GLU A 109 -2.29 5.27 0.49
CA GLU A 109 -2.33 4.06 -0.34
C GLU A 109 -2.13 2.77 0.46
N VAL A 110 -1.29 2.79 1.49
CA VAL A 110 -1.17 1.66 2.43
C VAL A 110 -2.52 1.34 3.07
N PHE A 111 -3.23 2.35 3.60
CA PHE A 111 -4.58 2.16 4.15
C PHE A 111 -5.56 1.64 3.09
N THR A 112 -5.49 2.16 1.87
CA THR A 112 -6.37 1.75 0.76
C THR A 112 -6.13 0.29 0.38
N ILE A 113 -4.87 -0.15 0.30
CA ILE A 113 -4.50 -1.53 -0.02
C ILE A 113 -4.98 -2.48 1.09
N LEU A 114 -4.76 -2.13 2.36
CA LEU A 114 -5.27 -2.92 3.49
C LEU A 114 -6.79 -3.01 3.49
N TRP A 115 -7.49 -1.90 3.22
CA TRP A 115 -8.94 -1.88 3.13
C TRP A 115 -9.47 -2.85 2.08
N TRP A 116 -8.87 -2.89 0.89
CA TRP A 116 -9.24 -3.85 -0.15
C TRP A 116 -8.84 -5.29 0.20
N ALA A 117 -7.65 -5.51 0.77
CA ALA A 117 -7.22 -6.85 1.20
C ALA A 117 -8.20 -7.45 2.22
N ILE A 118 -8.67 -6.63 3.18
CA ILE A 118 -9.65 -7.04 4.19
C ILE A 118 -10.99 -7.40 3.54
N ILE A 119 -11.47 -6.63 2.57
CA ILE A 119 -12.70 -6.96 1.85
C ILE A 119 -12.56 -8.28 1.11
N ILE A 120 -11.45 -8.47 0.39
CA ILE A 120 -11.22 -9.71 -0.36
C ILE A 120 -11.16 -10.91 0.60
N GLY A 121 -10.46 -10.78 1.74
CA GLY A 121 -10.42 -11.81 2.77
C GLY A 121 -11.78 -12.07 3.41
N ALA A 122 -12.57 -11.02 3.70
CA ALA A 122 -13.91 -11.16 4.26
C ALA A 122 -14.84 -11.93 3.31
N ILE A 123 -14.87 -11.53 2.04
CA ILE A 123 -15.63 -12.22 0.99
C ILE A 123 -15.14 -13.67 0.87
N GLY A 124 -13.83 -13.90 0.85
CA GLY A 124 -13.26 -15.25 0.86
C GLY A 124 -13.82 -16.11 2.00
N SER A 125 -13.90 -15.53 3.21
CA SER A 125 -14.33 -16.23 4.42
C SER A 125 -15.83 -16.54 4.46
N TRP A 126 -16.67 -15.60 4.04
CA TRP A 126 -18.13 -15.75 4.10
C TRP A 126 -18.65 -16.71 3.04
N PHE A 127 -18.06 -16.68 1.84
CA PHE A 127 -18.52 -17.49 0.71
C PHE A 127 -17.77 -18.82 0.59
N MET A 128 -16.93 -19.17 1.59
CA MET A 128 -16.06 -20.37 1.56
C MET A 128 -15.28 -20.48 0.24
N ALA A 129 -14.84 -19.34 -0.31
CA ALA A 129 -14.13 -19.29 -1.59
C ALA A 129 -12.64 -19.69 -1.46
N TYR A 130 -12.19 -20.09 -0.25
CA TYR A 130 -10.89 -20.67 0.04
C TYR A 130 -10.73 -22.08 -0.56
N ASN A 131 -10.84 -22.18 -1.88
CA ASN A 131 -10.20 -23.24 -2.63
C ASN A 131 -8.69 -22.95 -2.72
N SER A 132 -7.87 -23.97 -2.94
CA SER A 132 -6.40 -24.08 -2.82
C SER A 132 -5.53 -23.07 -3.60
N HIS A 133 -6.04 -21.91 -4.01
CA HIS A 133 -5.31 -20.90 -4.75
C HIS A 133 -4.40 -20.06 -3.81
N PRO A 134 -3.10 -19.90 -4.15
CA PRO A 134 -2.13 -19.21 -3.28
C PRO A 134 -2.47 -17.77 -2.91
N ILE A 135 -3.27 -17.07 -3.71
CA ILE A 135 -3.63 -15.68 -3.42
C ILE A 135 -4.48 -15.53 -2.15
N PHE A 136 -5.33 -16.51 -1.85
CA PHE A 136 -6.24 -16.43 -0.71
C PHE A 136 -5.48 -16.68 0.59
N SER A 137 -4.56 -17.65 0.62
CA SER A 137 -3.68 -17.86 1.78
C SER A 137 -2.76 -16.67 2.03
N LEU A 138 -2.30 -16.00 0.96
CA LEU A 138 -1.53 -14.76 1.08
C LEU A 138 -2.34 -13.63 1.75
N ILE A 139 -3.61 -13.47 1.34
CA ILE A 139 -4.51 -12.45 1.89
C ILE A 139 -4.84 -12.74 3.35
N ASP A 140 -5.03 -14.01 3.72
CA ASP A 140 -5.22 -14.42 5.11
C ASP A 140 -4.02 -14.10 5.97
N GLU A 141 -2.83 -14.51 5.55
CA GLU A 141 -1.59 -14.22 6.27
C GLU A 141 -1.36 -12.71 6.41
N LEU A 142 -1.72 -11.94 5.38
CA LEU A 142 -1.63 -10.48 5.40
C LEU A 142 -2.61 -9.84 6.40
N CYS A 143 -3.85 -10.33 6.48
CA CYS A 143 -4.90 -9.71 7.29
C CYS A 143 -4.97 -10.26 8.72
N GLU A 144 -4.49 -11.49 8.97
CA GLU A 144 -4.60 -12.17 10.26
C GLU A 144 -4.02 -11.35 11.44
N PRO A 145 -2.84 -10.70 11.33
CA PRO A 145 -2.33 -9.85 12.41
C PRO A 145 -3.26 -8.68 12.77
N LEU A 146 -4.06 -8.21 11.81
CA LEU A 146 -5.02 -7.12 12.00
C LEU A 146 -6.37 -7.64 12.54
N TYR A 147 -6.79 -8.84 12.16
CA TYR A 147 -8.02 -9.45 12.66
C TYR A 147 -7.88 -9.97 14.09
N ARG A 148 -6.72 -10.54 14.44
CA ARG A 148 -6.49 -11.23 15.72
C ARG A 148 -6.84 -10.38 16.95
N PRO A 149 -6.44 -9.09 17.06
CA PRO A 149 -6.83 -8.26 18.21
C PRO A 149 -8.33 -8.08 18.34
N ILE A 150 -9.06 -7.96 17.23
CA ILE A 150 -10.51 -7.76 17.21
C ILE A 150 -11.24 -9.05 17.59
N ARG A 151 -10.80 -10.18 17.02
CA ARG A 151 -11.34 -11.53 17.32
C ARG A 151 -11.12 -11.95 18.78
N ASN A 152 -10.09 -11.44 19.44
CA ASN A 152 -9.86 -11.70 20.86
C ASN A 152 -10.87 -10.98 21.77
N VAL A 153 -11.49 -9.90 21.30
CA VAL A 153 -12.47 -9.10 22.07
C VAL A 153 -13.90 -9.49 21.73
N LEU A 154 -14.17 -9.82 20.47
CA LEU A 154 -15.51 -10.17 20.01
C LEU A 154 -15.71 -11.69 20.09
N PRO A 155 -16.71 -12.18 20.85
CA PRO A 155 -17.10 -13.58 20.74
C PRO A 155 -17.56 -13.84 19.29
N MET A 156 -17.10 -14.95 18.69
CA MET A 156 -17.55 -15.38 17.37
C MET A 156 -19.03 -15.75 17.43
N SER A 157 -19.91 -14.77 17.24
CA SER A 157 -21.36 -14.98 17.26
C SER A 157 -21.79 -15.62 15.93
N SER A 158 -22.35 -16.82 16.01
CA SER A 158 -23.13 -17.45 14.92
C SER A 158 -22.36 -17.91 13.67
N GLY A 159 -21.05 -18.14 13.76
CA GLY A 159 -20.26 -18.74 12.66
C GLY A 159 -19.90 -17.81 11.50
N ILE A 160 -20.24 -16.52 11.59
CA ILE A 160 -19.84 -15.47 10.63
C ILE A 160 -18.87 -14.52 11.34
N ASP A 161 -17.72 -14.25 10.72
CA ASP A 161 -16.74 -13.31 11.26
C ASP A 161 -17.10 -11.86 10.91
N PHE A 162 -17.42 -11.06 11.93
CA PHE A 162 -17.68 -9.63 11.82
C PHE A 162 -16.45 -8.75 12.02
N SER A 163 -15.30 -9.33 12.40
CA SER A 163 -14.04 -8.62 12.58
C SER A 163 -13.63 -7.77 11.36
N PRO A 164 -13.87 -8.22 10.10
CA PRO A 164 -13.56 -7.40 8.94
C PRO A 164 -14.31 -6.08 8.91
N ILE A 165 -15.60 -6.05 9.27
CA ILE A 165 -16.40 -4.81 9.25
C ILE A 165 -15.81 -3.80 10.23
N ILE A 166 -15.50 -4.24 11.44
CA ILE A 166 -14.93 -3.38 12.47
C ILE A 166 -13.55 -2.88 12.06
N LEU A 167 -12.72 -3.74 11.47
CA LEU A 167 -11.41 -3.35 10.98
C LEU A 167 -11.49 -2.33 9.83
N LEU A 168 -12.44 -2.48 8.90
CA LEU A 168 -12.67 -1.52 7.83
C LEU A 168 -13.05 -0.14 8.39
N VAL A 169 -13.89 -0.10 9.42
CA VAL A 169 -14.25 1.15 10.10
C VAL A 169 -13.02 1.77 10.77
N ILE A 170 -12.24 0.99 11.52
CA ILE A 170 -11.01 1.47 12.17
C ILE A 170 -10.05 2.05 11.15
N ILE A 171 -9.78 1.34 10.04
CA ILE A 171 -8.89 1.81 8.98
C ILE A 171 -9.39 3.12 8.38
N ARG A 172 -10.70 3.25 8.11
CA ARG A 172 -11.25 4.49 7.56
C ARG A 172 -11.16 5.65 8.54
N VAL A 173 -11.44 5.43 9.81
CA VAL A 173 -11.28 6.45 10.85
C VAL A 173 -9.82 6.89 10.97
N LEU A 174 -8.88 5.94 11.00
CA LEU A 174 -7.44 6.25 11.02
C LEU A 174 -7.02 7.05 9.78
N GLN A 175 -7.48 6.65 8.60
CA GLN A 175 -7.20 7.38 7.36
C GLN A 175 -7.75 8.82 7.42
N MET A 176 -8.97 9.02 7.92
CA MET A 176 -9.59 10.35 8.08
C MET A 176 -8.87 11.23 9.12
N LEU A 177 -8.27 10.64 10.15
CA LEU A 177 -7.57 11.38 11.21
C LEU A 177 -6.12 11.69 10.87
N ILE A 178 -5.42 10.77 10.20
CA ILE A 178 -3.97 10.84 9.99
C ILE A 178 -3.63 11.57 8.68
N ILE A 179 -4.38 11.33 7.60
CA ILE A 179 -4.01 11.78 6.26
C ILE A 179 -4.22 13.29 6.06
N PRO A 180 -5.36 13.90 6.42
CA PRO A 180 -5.60 15.32 6.17
C PRO A 180 -4.58 16.27 6.84
N PRO A 181 -4.14 16.05 8.11
CA PRO A 181 -3.11 16.89 8.72
C PRO A 181 -1.78 16.89 7.95
N ILE A 182 -1.38 15.75 7.38
CA ILE A 182 -0.13 15.65 6.61
C ILE A 182 -0.22 16.47 5.32
N PHE A 183 -1.34 16.38 4.60
CA PHE A 183 -1.55 17.20 3.40
C PHE A 183 -1.72 18.68 3.73
N HIS A 184 -2.31 19.01 4.88
CA HIS A 184 -2.37 20.39 5.35
C HIS A 184 -0.97 20.95 5.59
N LEU A 185 -0.08 20.18 6.22
CA LEU A 185 1.34 20.56 6.38
C LEU A 185 2.03 20.74 5.03
N ALA A 186 1.81 19.84 4.07
CA ALA A 186 2.41 19.94 2.73
C ALA A 186 1.99 21.21 1.99
N ASN A 187 0.74 21.66 2.15
CA ASN A 187 0.24 22.87 1.51
C ASN A 187 0.75 24.18 2.15
N GLN A 188 1.37 24.11 3.32
CA GLN A 188 1.97 25.26 4.01
C GLN A 188 3.46 25.45 3.66
N LEU A 189 4.08 24.48 3.00
CA LEU A 189 5.50 24.43 2.61
C LEU A 189 5.69 24.83 1.14
#